data_AF-A0A2D8LZL1-F1
#
_entry.id   AF-A0A2D8LZL1-F1
#
_cell.length_a   1.000
_cell.length_b   1.000
_cell.length_c   1.000
_cell.angle_alpha   90.00
_cell.angle_beta   90.00
_cell.angle_gamma   90.00
#
_symmetry.space_group_name_H-M   'P 1'
#
loop_
_entity.id
_entity.type
_entity.pdbx_description
1 polymer ?
#
loop_
_entity_poly.entity_id
_entity_poly.type
_entity_poly.pdbx_seq_one_letter_code
_entity_poly.pdbx_strand_id
1 'polypeptide(L)'
;MSIIFKIAGSLRRCYTGFMSLTLKDLDPKIRQSAIRLPYRVGLWMSLADGTGGNASDKEEQKALETLIMAYSEDFVKSQFVQALMEECMKERGDWINWVENIEDVPKECRDVIAALNGKLERGDIEAFKSNLIEIGYNVALAYREFDYRSGFLSRLNTYWVVWKERFSAFISGNAMKSNAELLNISAREREALRQLGESLGREIREAA
;
A
#
# COMPACT_ATOMS: atom_id res chain seq x y z
N MET A 1 -10.05 72.47 -5.28
CA MET A 1 -9.20 71.39 -5.84
C MET A 1 -9.10 70.32 -4.76
N SER A 2 -9.86 69.21 -4.81
CA SER A 2 -9.63 68.03 -5.69
C SER A 2 -8.30 67.33 -5.31
N ILE A 3 -8.19 66.03 -5.00
CA ILE A 3 -9.01 64.83 -5.25
C ILE A 3 -8.44 63.69 -4.35
N ILE A 4 -9.29 62.73 -4.01
CA ILE A 4 -9.03 61.40 -3.43
C ILE A 4 -8.29 60.48 -4.43
N PHE A 5 -7.22 59.76 -4.04
CA PHE A 5 -6.76 58.50 -4.69
C PHE A 5 -5.84 57.76 -3.68
N LYS A 6 -6.27 56.70 -2.98
CA LYS A 6 -6.50 55.31 -3.44
C LYS A 6 -5.31 54.72 -4.19
N ILE A 7 -4.35 54.13 -3.47
CA ILE A 7 -3.58 52.98 -3.99
C ILE A 7 -3.63 51.87 -2.95
N ALA A 8 -4.62 51.01 -3.14
CA ALA A 8 -4.59 49.63 -2.67
C ALA A 8 -3.45 48.93 -3.43
N GLY A 9 -2.27 48.86 -2.80
CA GLY A 9 -1.13 48.08 -3.26
C GLY A 9 -1.37 46.61 -2.94
N SER A 10 -2.02 45.93 -3.87
CA SER A 10 -2.27 44.51 -3.91
C SER A 10 -0.98 43.69 -3.67
N LEU A 11 -0.72 43.33 -2.41
CA LEU A 11 0.07 42.14 -2.10
C LEU A 11 -0.81 40.93 -2.45
N ARG A 12 -0.89 40.61 -3.75
CA ARG A 12 -1.22 39.25 -4.18
C ARG A 12 -0.11 38.37 -3.66
N ARG A 13 -0.31 37.89 -2.43
CA ARG A 13 0.32 36.68 -1.96
C ARG A 13 -0.19 35.61 -2.94
N CYS A 14 0.64 35.28 -3.92
CA CYS A 14 0.48 34.06 -4.71
C CYS A 14 0.63 32.90 -3.73
N TYR A 15 -0.44 32.61 -2.98
CA TYR A 15 -0.67 31.26 -2.53
C TYR A 15 -0.87 30.47 -3.82
N THR A 16 0.18 29.83 -4.30
CA THR A 16 0.03 28.53 -4.95
C THR A 16 -0.64 27.64 -3.92
N GLY A 17 -1.96 27.76 -3.82
CA GLY A 17 -2.78 26.81 -3.12
C GLY A 17 -2.60 25.52 -3.87
N PHE A 18 -1.73 24.65 -3.35
CA PHE A 18 -1.83 23.23 -3.63
C PHE A 18 -3.22 22.86 -3.14
N MET A 19 -4.21 22.86 -4.03
CA MET A 19 -5.51 22.27 -3.72
C MET A 19 -5.18 20.82 -3.37
N SER A 20 -5.43 20.43 -2.12
CA SER A 20 -5.28 19.04 -1.69
C SER A 20 -6.19 18.21 -2.59
N LEU A 21 -5.57 17.52 -3.54
CA LEU A 21 -6.26 16.77 -4.57
C LEU A 21 -6.78 15.49 -3.93
N THR A 22 -8.09 15.30 -3.94
CA THR A 22 -8.72 14.13 -3.31
C THR A 22 -8.77 12.96 -4.30
N LEU A 23 -9.02 11.76 -3.80
CA LEU A 23 -9.18 10.57 -4.64
C LEU A 23 -10.21 10.77 -5.77
N LYS A 24 -11.27 11.54 -5.51
CA LYS A 24 -12.37 11.79 -6.47
C LYS A 24 -11.95 12.68 -7.64
N ASP A 25 -10.93 13.50 -7.46
CA ASP A 25 -10.42 14.45 -8.45
C ASP A 25 -9.46 13.80 -9.46
N LEU A 26 -9.05 12.56 -9.21
CA LEU A 26 -8.24 11.79 -10.15
C LEU A 26 -9.05 11.35 -11.37
N ASP A 27 -8.34 11.24 -12.50
CA ASP A 27 -8.85 10.59 -13.71
C ASP A 27 -9.45 9.22 -13.36
N PRO A 28 -10.68 8.88 -13.86
CA PRO A 28 -11.36 7.65 -13.48
C PRO A 28 -10.53 6.39 -13.68
N LYS A 29 -9.72 6.32 -14.74
CA LYS A 29 -8.87 5.15 -15.02
C LYS A 29 -7.75 5.03 -14.00
N ILE A 30 -7.06 6.13 -13.70
CA ILE A 30 -5.97 6.16 -12.71
C ILE A 30 -6.52 5.85 -11.32
N ARG A 31 -7.66 6.47 -10.97
CA ARG A 31 -8.36 6.23 -9.71
C ARG A 31 -8.70 4.75 -9.55
N GLN A 32 -9.32 4.15 -10.55
CA GLN A 32 -9.70 2.74 -10.52
C GLN A 32 -8.48 1.82 -10.43
N SER A 33 -7.37 2.14 -11.11
CA SER A 33 -6.12 1.38 -10.96
C SER A 33 -5.56 1.51 -9.53
N ALA A 34 -5.52 2.72 -8.97
CA ALA A 34 -5.02 2.94 -7.62
C ALA A 34 -5.85 2.24 -6.54
N ILE A 35 -7.19 2.25 -6.66
CA ILE A 35 -8.13 1.58 -5.74
C ILE A 35 -7.91 0.06 -5.72
N ARG A 36 -7.56 -0.55 -6.85
CA ARG A 36 -7.38 -2.00 -6.96
C ARG A 36 -6.04 -2.50 -6.43
N LEU A 37 -5.02 -1.64 -6.41
CA LEU A 37 -3.64 -2.04 -6.07
C LEU A 37 -3.49 -2.67 -4.68
N PRO A 38 -4.13 -2.18 -3.59
CA PRO A 38 -4.03 -2.83 -2.28
C PRO A 38 -4.37 -4.33 -2.32
N TYR A 39 -5.51 -4.68 -2.92
CA TYR A 39 -5.91 -6.07 -3.09
C TYR A 39 -4.98 -6.84 -4.01
N ARG A 40 -4.69 -6.28 -5.19
CA ARG A 40 -3.86 -6.95 -6.20
C ARG A 40 -2.43 -7.19 -5.71
N VAL A 41 -1.83 -6.26 -4.98
CA VAL A 41 -0.50 -6.44 -4.37
C VAL A 41 -0.51 -7.57 -3.35
N GLY A 42 -1.54 -7.62 -2.50
CA GLY A 42 -1.69 -8.72 -1.56
C GLY A 42 -1.84 -10.07 -2.27
N LEU A 43 -2.74 -10.17 -3.26
CA LEU A 43 -2.94 -11.39 -4.03
C LEU A 43 -1.68 -11.82 -4.81
N TRP A 44 -0.99 -10.87 -5.43
CA TRP A 44 0.26 -11.15 -6.12
C TRP A 44 1.32 -11.71 -5.16
N MET A 45 1.42 -11.14 -3.95
CA MET A 45 2.37 -11.61 -2.94
C MET A 45 2.04 -13.01 -2.44
N SER A 46 0.76 -13.32 -2.18
CA SER A 46 0.37 -14.67 -1.74
C SER A 46 0.70 -15.75 -2.77
N LEU A 47 0.80 -15.39 -4.05
CA LEU A 47 1.15 -16.30 -5.13
C LEU A 47 2.66 -16.43 -5.36
N ALA A 48 3.49 -15.58 -4.74
CA ALA A 48 4.93 -15.49 -5.01
C ALA A 48 5.72 -16.77 -4.70
N ASP A 49 5.31 -17.55 -3.68
CA ASP A 49 6.03 -18.78 -3.31
C ASP A 49 5.64 -20.00 -4.18
N GLY A 50 4.57 -19.90 -4.98
CA GLY A 50 4.06 -20.98 -5.81
C GLY A 50 3.33 -22.10 -5.05
N THR A 51 3.04 -21.89 -3.76
CA THR A 51 2.20 -22.77 -2.94
C THR A 51 0.70 -22.60 -3.22
N GLY A 52 0.30 -21.54 -3.94
CA GLY A 52 -1.06 -21.32 -4.45
C GLY A 52 -1.36 -22.18 -5.69
N GLY A 53 -1.45 -23.50 -5.52
CA GLY A 53 -1.88 -24.41 -6.57
C GLY A 53 -3.35 -24.81 -6.40
N ASN A 54 -4.23 -24.30 -7.28
CA ASN A 54 -5.59 -24.77 -7.64
C ASN A 54 -6.55 -25.31 -6.55
N ALA A 55 -6.33 -25.06 -5.25
CA ALA A 55 -7.13 -25.69 -4.20
C ALA A 55 -7.17 -24.91 -2.87
N SER A 56 -7.51 -23.61 -2.86
CA SER A 56 -8.16 -22.98 -1.69
C SER A 56 -8.82 -21.60 -1.98
N ASP A 57 -9.54 -21.48 -3.11
CA ASP A 57 -10.09 -20.24 -3.69
C ASP A 57 -10.98 -19.37 -2.77
N LYS A 58 -11.36 -19.82 -1.57
CA LYS A 58 -12.21 -19.05 -0.64
C LYS A 58 -11.57 -18.75 0.70
N GLU A 59 -10.74 -19.65 1.23
CA GLU A 59 -10.09 -19.42 2.53
C GLU A 59 -8.92 -18.45 2.37
N GLU A 60 -8.17 -18.57 1.28
CA GLU A 60 -7.09 -17.63 0.91
C GLU A 60 -7.64 -16.24 0.64
N GLN A 61 -8.73 -16.15 -0.15
CA GLN A 61 -9.39 -14.88 -0.44
C GLN A 61 -9.94 -14.22 0.84
N LYS A 62 -10.51 -15.01 1.75
CA LYS A 62 -11.03 -14.52 3.03
C LYS A 62 -9.93 -14.08 4.00
N ALA A 63 -8.79 -14.77 4.00
CA ALA A 63 -7.61 -14.38 4.79
C ALA A 63 -7.04 -13.05 4.28
N LEU A 64 -6.95 -12.89 2.96
CA LEU A 64 -6.53 -11.64 2.32
C LEU A 64 -7.52 -10.50 2.60
N GLU A 65 -8.83 -10.76 2.51
CA GLU A 65 -9.87 -9.79 2.86
C GLU A 65 -9.78 -9.33 4.31
N THR A 66 -9.57 -10.26 5.24
CA THR A 66 -9.41 -9.94 6.65
C THR A 66 -8.18 -9.05 6.89
N LEU A 67 -7.08 -9.34 6.18
CA LEU A 67 -5.86 -8.54 6.25
C LEU A 67 -6.07 -7.12 5.74
N ILE A 68 -6.67 -6.96 4.57
CA ILE A 68 -6.93 -5.64 3.96
C ILE A 68 -7.96 -4.85 4.77
N MET A 69 -8.98 -5.52 5.31
CA MET A 69 -9.96 -4.89 6.20
C MET A 69 -9.28 -4.32 7.46
N ALA A 70 -8.40 -5.09 8.10
CA ALA A 70 -7.63 -4.60 9.24
C ALA A 70 -6.78 -3.36 8.88
N TYR A 71 -6.24 -3.31 7.67
CA TYR A 71 -5.53 -2.13 7.15
C TYR A 71 -6.43 -0.91 6.92
N SER A 72 -7.68 -1.13 6.50
CA SER A 72 -8.65 -0.04 6.29
C SER A 72 -9.19 0.56 7.61
N GLU A 73 -9.19 -0.24 8.67
CA GLU A 73 -9.66 0.14 10.01
C GLU A 73 -8.58 0.79 10.88
N ASP A 74 -7.30 0.59 10.55
CA ASP A 74 -6.17 1.23 11.24
C ASP A 74 -5.93 2.66 10.73
N PHE A 75 -5.29 3.50 11.55
CA PHE A 75 -5.00 4.88 11.18
C PHE A 75 -3.97 4.92 10.05
N VAL A 76 -4.46 5.13 8.83
CA VAL A 76 -3.63 5.25 7.63
C VAL A 76 -2.86 6.58 7.64
N LYS A 77 -1.62 6.55 7.14
CA LYS A 77 -0.65 7.66 7.23
C LYS A 77 -1.05 8.95 6.50
N SER A 78 -2.09 8.91 5.65
CA SER A 78 -2.63 10.10 5.00
C SER A 78 -4.11 9.96 4.64
N GLN A 79 -4.80 11.10 4.53
CA GLN A 79 -6.23 11.13 4.17
C GLN A 79 -6.49 10.54 2.78
N PHE A 80 -5.57 10.75 1.83
CA PHE A 80 -5.66 10.16 0.50
C PHE A 80 -5.68 8.63 0.56
N VAL A 81 -4.73 8.04 1.30
CA VAL A 81 -4.62 6.59 1.40
C VAL A 81 -5.79 6.01 2.22
N GLN A 82 -6.25 6.69 3.27
CA GLN A 82 -7.47 6.30 4.00
C GLN A 82 -8.67 6.20 3.05
N ALA A 83 -8.94 7.25 2.27
CA ALA A 83 -10.03 7.26 1.32
C ALA A 83 -9.87 6.17 0.24
N LEU A 84 -8.64 5.93 -0.22
CA LEU A 84 -8.35 4.86 -1.18
C LEU A 84 -8.65 3.47 -0.61
N MET A 85 -8.24 3.20 0.62
CA MET A 85 -8.51 1.92 1.29
C MET A 85 -10.01 1.72 1.54
N GLU A 86 -10.73 2.78 1.92
CA GLU A 86 -12.19 2.73 2.07
C GLU A 86 -12.90 2.41 0.74
N GLU A 87 -12.50 3.03 -0.37
CA GLU A 87 -13.06 2.70 -1.69
C GLU A 87 -12.67 1.28 -2.13
N CYS A 88 -11.44 0.83 -1.87
CA CYS A 88 -11.01 -0.54 -2.14
C CYS A 88 -11.92 -1.55 -1.42
N MET A 89 -12.29 -1.27 -0.17
CA MET A 89 -13.19 -2.11 0.62
C MET A 89 -14.65 -2.05 0.17
N LYS A 90 -15.13 -0.89 -0.32
CA LYS A 90 -16.48 -0.77 -0.88
C LYS A 90 -16.65 -1.66 -2.11
N GLU A 91 -15.60 -1.82 -2.90
CA GLU A 91 -15.59 -2.65 -4.10
C GLU A 91 -15.21 -4.12 -3.83
N ARG A 92 -15.24 -4.59 -2.57
CA ARG A 92 -14.92 -5.99 -2.22
C ARG A 92 -15.70 -7.04 -2.99
N GLY A 93 -16.93 -6.73 -3.42
CA GLY A 93 -17.74 -7.62 -4.24
C GLY A 93 -17.15 -7.89 -5.63
N ASP A 94 -16.30 -6.98 -6.11
CA ASP A 94 -15.68 -7.03 -7.44
C ASP A 94 -14.26 -7.60 -7.43
N TRP A 95 -13.68 -7.87 -6.25
CA TRP A 95 -12.29 -8.34 -6.12
C TRP A 95 -12.01 -9.63 -6.88
N ILE A 96 -13.01 -10.53 -6.99
CA ILE A 96 -12.89 -11.75 -7.78
C ILE A 96 -12.60 -11.48 -9.26
N ASN A 97 -12.99 -10.30 -9.76
CA ASN A 97 -12.72 -9.86 -11.13
C ASN A 97 -11.36 -9.14 -11.25
N TRP A 98 -10.65 -8.94 -10.14
CA TRP A 98 -9.35 -8.26 -10.10
C TRP A 98 -8.19 -9.25 -10.02
N VAL A 99 -8.41 -10.51 -10.38
CA VAL A 99 -7.39 -11.57 -10.37
C VAL A 99 -6.63 -11.67 -11.69
N GLU A 100 -7.15 -11.08 -12.77
CA GLU A 100 -6.55 -11.15 -14.11
C GLU A 100 -5.19 -10.44 -14.17
N ASN A 101 -4.26 -10.99 -14.97
CA ASN A 101 -2.90 -10.46 -15.20
C ASN A 101 -2.18 -10.09 -13.89
N ILE A 102 -2.28 -10.94 -12.87
CA ILE A 102 -1.72 -10.64 -11.54
C ILE A 102 -0.18 -10.52 -11.59
N GLU A 103 0.46 -11.16 -12.55
CA GLU A 103 1.88 -11.05 -12.86
C GLU A 103 2.32 -9.63 -13.27
N ASP A 104 1.39 -8.81 -13.76
CA ASP A 104 1.66 -7.43 -14.18
C ASP A 104 1.64 -6.44 -13.01
N VAL A 105 1.27 -6.85 -11.79
CA VAL A 105 1.16 -5.97 -10.61
C VAL A 105 2.40 -5.10 -10.38
N PRO A 106 3.65 -5.60 -10.46
CA PRO A 106 4.84 -4.75 -10.35
C PRO A 106 4.87 -3.62 -11.39
N LYS A 107 4.44 -3.90 -12.63
CA LYS A 107 4.33 -2.89 -13.69
C LYS A 107 3.19 -1.91 -13.41
N GLU A 108 2.03 -2.39 -12.97
CA GLU A 108 0.90 -1.54 -12.58
C GLU A 108 1.26 -0.59 -11.45
N CYS A 109 2.01 -1.05 -10.44
CA CYS A 109 2.52 -0.20 -9.37
C CYS A 109 3.36 0.96 -9.93
N ARG A 110 4.31 0.68 -10.83
CA ARG A 110 5.11 1.73 -11.49
C ARG A 110 4.24 2.73 -12.25
N ASP A 111 3.32 2.20 -13.06
CA ASP A 111 2.47 3.01 -13.93
C ASP A 111 1.54 3.92 -13.11
N VAL A 112 0.94 3.41 -12.03
CA VAL A 112 0.08 4.20 -11.13
C VAL A 112 0.90 5.24 -10.38
N ILE A 113 2.05 4.89 -9.79
CA ILE A 113 2.90 5.86 -9.09
C ILE A 113 3.36 6.97 -10.04
N ALA A 114 3.77 6.63 -11.26
CA ALA A 114 4.14 7.61 -12.28
C ALA A 114 2.95 8.52 -12.65
N ALA A 115 1.75 7.97 -12.72
CA ALA A 115 0.54 8.72 -13.05
C ALA A 115 0.04 9.63 -11.91
N LEU A 116 0.35 9.30 -10.65
CA LEU A 116 0.04 10.10 -9.46
C LEU A 116 1.11 11.16 -9.16
N ASN A 117 2.35 10.94 -9.60
CA ASN A 117 3.42 11.93 -9.51
C ASN A 117 3.02 13.25 -10.17
N GLY A 118 3.20 14.36 -9.45
CA GLY A 118 2.80 15.69 -9.91
C GLY A 118 1.31 16.01 -9.76
N LYS A 119 0.47 15.05 -9.34
CA LYS A 119 -0.95 15.27 -9.01
C LYS A 119 -1.23 15.26 -7.52
N LEU A 120 -0.50 14.43 -6.78
CA LEU A 120 -0.57 14.34 -5.33
C LEU A 120 0.65 14.99 -4.67
N GLU A 121 0.50 15.38 -3.41
CA GLU A 121 1.62 15.79 -2.60
C GLU A 121 2.58 14.60 -2.40
N ARG A 122 3.88 14.90 -2.30
CA ARG A 122 4.90 13.87 -2.08
C ARG A 122 4.60 13.02 -0.84
N GLY A 123 4.04 13.61 0.21
CA GLY A 123 3.64 12.90 1.43
C GLY A 123 2.60 11.80 1.17
N ASP A 124 1.57 12.08 0.38
CA ASP A 124 0.53 11.11 0.01
C ASP A 124 1.07 10.00 -0.87
N ILE A 125 1.97 10.33 -1.82
CA ILE A 125 2.60 9.33 -2.68
C ILE A 125 3.46 8.38 -1.85
N GLU A 126 4.26 8.91 -0.92
CA GLU A 126 5.09 8.09 -0.05
C GLU A 126 4.27 7.29 0.98
N ALA A 127 3.15 7.83 1.46
CA ALA A 127 2.20 7.10 2.28
C ALA A 127 1.59 5.93 1.49
N PHE A 128 1.19 6.17 0.24
CA PHE A 128 0.59 5.14 -0.62
C PHE A 128 1.57 4.02 -0.94
N LYS A 129 2.80 4.35 -1.34
CA LYS A 129 3.88 3.37 -1.53
C LYS A 129 4.12 2.53 -0.28
N SER A 130 4.21 3.20 0.88
CA SER A 130 4.41 2.50 2.16
C SER A 130 3.28 1.52 2.41
N ASN A 131 2.02 1.95 2.24
CA ASN A 131 0.84 1.11 2.44
C ASN A 131 0.87 -0.15 1.56
N LEU A 132 1.26 -0.04 0.28
CA LEU A 132 1.36 -1.20 -0.61
C LEU A 132 2.45 -2.19 -0.18
N ILE A 133 3.64 -1.71 0.22
CA ILE A 133 4.72 -2.59 0.72
C ILE A 133 4.30 -3.25 2.03
N GLU A 134 3.65 -2.50 2.93
CA GLU A 134 3.13 -3.02 4.19
C GLU A 134 2.12 -4.15 3.97
N ILE A 135 1.16 -3.97 3.05
CA ILE A 135 0.22 -5.03 2.68
C ILE A 135 0.96 -6.26 2.14
N GLY A 136 1.88 -6.08 1.20
CA GLY A 136 2.66 -7.19 0.62
C GLY A 136 3.41 -7.96 1.71
N TYR A 137 4.19 -7.27 2.54
CA TYR A 137 4.96 -7.94 3.59
C TYR A 137 4.05 -8.69 4.57
N ASN A 138 2.92 -8.10 4.98
CA ASN A 138 2.00 -8.77 5.90
C ASN A 138 1.32 -10.00 5.30
N VAL A 139 1.04 -9.97 3.99
CA VAL A 139 0.54 -11.16 3.29
C VAL A 139 1.60 -12.26 3.28
N ALA A 140 2.83 -11.96 2.90
CA ALA A 140 3.92 -12.94 2.89
C ALA A 140 4.11 -13.61 4.27
N LEU A 141 3.99 -12.84 5.35
CA LEU A 141 4.06 -13.41 6.70
C LEU A 141 2.85 -14.25 7.08
N ALA A 142 1.64 -13.74 6.82
CA ALA A 142 0.40 -14.37 7.26
C ALA A 142 0.15 -15.70 6.57
N TYR A 143 0.48 -15.82 5.28
CA TYR A 143 0.29 -17.06 4.52
C TYR A 143 1.18 -18.19 5.05
N ARG A 144 2.38 -17.87 5.52
CA ARG A 144 3.22 -18.87 6.17
C ARG A 144 2.71 -19.33 7.54
N GLU A 145 2.05 -18.45 8.29
CA GLU A 145 1.38 -18.86 9.54
C GLU A 145 0.14 -19.72 9.28
N PHE A 146 -0.54 -19.52 8.15
CA PHE A 146 -1.70 -20.32 7.77
C PHE A 146 -1.35 -21.79 7.51
N ASP A 147 -0.13 -22.05 7.03
CA ASP A 147 0.41 -23.40 6.82
C ASP A 147 0.62 -24.16 8.16
N TYR A 148 0.67 -23.43 9.30
CA TYR A 148 0.78 -23.97 10.65
C TYR A 148 -0.49 -23.67 11.48
N ARG A 149 -1.55 -24.46 11.27
CA ARG A 149 -2.86 -24.42 11.99
C ARG A 149 -2.83 -23.83 13.42
N SER A 150 -3.28 -22.58 13.60
CA SER A 150 -3.98 -22.08 14.82
C SER A 150 -4.39 -20.59 14.73
N GLY A 151 -5.65 -20.28 15.05
CA GLY A 151 -6.10 -18.99 15.64
C GLY A 151 -5.72 -17.66 14.97
N PHE A 152 -5.94 -17.50 13.66
CA PHE A 152 -5.59 -16.33 12.81
C PHE A 152 -5.93 -14.95 13.41
N LEU A 153 -7.17 -14.74 13.88
CA LEU A 153 -7.66 -13.40 14.27
C LEU A 153 -7.02 -12.85 15.56
N SER A 154 -6.72 -13.73 16.52
CA SER A 154 -6.11 -13.35 17.80
C SER A 154 -4.64 -12.98 17.65
N ARG A 155 -3.95 -13.55 16.67
CA ARG A 155 -2.51 -13.29 16.43
C ARG A 155 -2.28 -12.03 15.62
N LEU A 156 -3.14 -11.74 14.64
CA LEU A 156 -3.03 -10.53 13.81
C LEU A 156 -3.00 -9.24 14.64
N ASN A 157 -3.86 -9.10 15.65
CA ASN A 157 -3.94 -7.86 16.44
C ASN A 157 -2.68 -7.62 17.31
N THR A 158 -2.14 -8.68 17.95
CA THR A 158 -0.91 -8.58 18.75
C THR A 158 0.32 -8.37 17.88
N TYR A 159 0.33 -8.95 16.68
CA TYR A 159 1.42 -8.84 15.73
C TYR A 159 1.52 -7.42 15.14
N TRP A 160 0.38 -6.81 14.79
CA TRP A 160 0.28 -5.50 14.15
C TRP A 160 1.02 -4.35 14.87
N VAL A 161 0.93 -4.26 16.19
CA VAL A 161 1.56 -3.17 16.97
C VAL A 161 3.10 -3.27 16.97
N VAL A 162 3.63 -4.48 17.14
CA VAL A 162 5.08 -4.76 17.10
C VAL A 162 5.64 -4.51 15.69
N TRP A 163 4.77 -4.56 14.69
CA TRP A 163 5.15 -4.56 13.29
C TRP A 163 5.31 -3.16 12.69
N LYS A 164 4.50 -2.17 13.12
CA LYS A 164 4.69 -0.75 12.73
C LYS A 164 6.12 -0.27 13.03
N GLU A 165 6.66 -0.66 14.18
CA GLU A 165 8.04 -0.34 14.57
C GLU A 165 9.06 -0.99 13.64
N ARG A 166 8.85 -2.25 13.24
CA ARG A 166 9.79 -3.02 12.41
C ARG A 166 9.78 -2.60 10.95
N PHE A 167 8.61 -2.32 10.38
CA PHE A 167 8.49 -1.78 9.03
C PHE A 167 9.15 -0.41 8.92
N SER A 168 8.99 0.43 9.95
CA SER A 168 9.69 1.71 10.01
C SER A 168 11.21 1.54 9.97
N ALA A 169 11.76 0.53 10.63
CA ALA A 169 13.19 0.19 10.60
C ALA A 169 13.64 -0.34 9.23
N PHE A 170 12.84 -1.23 8.62
CA PHE A 170 13.07 -1.80 7.28
C PHE A 170 13.17 -0.70 6.20
N ILE A 171 12.31 0.31 6.26
CA ILE A 171 12.29 1.41 5.29
C ILE A 171 13.32 2.51 5.61
N SER A 172 13.69 2.69 6.88
CA SER A 172 14.66 3.73 7.28
C SER A 172 16.12 3.31 7.19
N GLY A 173 16.42 2.07 6.75
CA GLY A 173 17.78 1.58 6.55
C GLY A 173 18.57 1.36 7.84
N ASN A 174 17.91 1.34 8.99
CA ASN A 174 18.52 0.91 10.24
C ASN A 174 18.59 -0.62 10.26
N ALA A 175 19.78 -1.18 10.50
CA ALA A 175 19.99 -2.62 10.55
C ALA A 175 19.00 -3.27 11.53
N MET A 176 18.08 -4.06 10.98
CA MET A 176 17.17 -4.89 11.76
C MET A 176 18.01 -5.82 12.64
N LYS A 177 17.68 -5.91 13.93
CA LYS A 177 18.17 -7.02 14.75
C LYS A 177 17.61 -8.31 14.14
N SER A 178 18.50 -9.11 13.55
CA SER A 178 18.29 -10.53 13.22
C SER A 178 17.88 -11.30 14.49
N ASN A 179 17.14 -12.40 14.51
CA ASN A 179 16.71 -13.35 13.48
C ASN A 179 15.64 -14.24 14.15
N ALA A 180 14.43 -14.30 13.59
CA ALA A 180 13.41 -15.36 13.81
C ALA A 180 12.25 -15.14 12.85
N GLU A 181 11.78 -13.89 12.72
CA GLU A 181 10.66 -13.51 11.85
C GLU A 181 11.04 -13.21 10.40
N LEU A 182 12.30 -12.89 10.08
CA LEU A 182 12.78 -12.85 8.68
C LEU A 182 13.09 -14.25 8.14
N LEU A 183 13.47 -15.18 9.03
CA LEU A 183 13.52 -16.60 8.70
C LEU A 183 12.13 -17.12 8.31
N ASN A 184 11.08 -16.44 8.81
CA ASN A 184 9.66 -16.25 8.44
C ASN A 184 9.16 -16.14 6.99
N ILE A 185 10.01 -15.67 6.07
CA ILE A 185 9.62 -15.32 4.68
C ILE A 185 10.47 -16.15 3.73
N SER A 186 9.84 -16.76 2.71
CA SER A 186 10.52 -17.58 1.70
C SER A 186 11.50 -16.75 0.86
N ALA A 187 12.48 -17.41 0.22
CA ALA A 187 13.39 -16.71 -0.69
C ALA A 187 12.65 -16.06 -1.88
N ARG A 188 11.54 -16.66 -2.33
CA ARG A 188 10.72 -16.14 -3.44
C ARG A 188 9.87 -14.96 -3.00
N GLU A 189 9.29 -15.02 -1.81
CA GLU A 189 8.53 -13.91 -1.24
C GLU A 189 9.43 -12.70 -0.95
N ARG A 190 10.67 -12.93 -0.50
CA ARG A 190 11.67 -11.86 -0.36
C ARG A 190 11.99 -11.22 -1.70
N GLU A 191 12.19 -12.03 -2.73
CA GLU A 191 12.44 -11.51 -4.09
C GLU A 191 11.23 -10.73 -4.62
N ALA A 192 10.00 -11.21 -4.37
CA ALA A 192 8.78 -10.48 -4.71
C ALA A 192 8.66 -9.16 -3.93
N LEU A 193 8.98 -9.14 -2.63
CA LEU A 193 9.01 -7.91 -1.84
C LEU A 193 10.05 -6.93 -2.37
N ARG A 194 11.24 -7.40 -2.73
CA ARG A 194 12.30 -6.62 -3.37
C ARG A 194 11.81 -6.00 -4.67
N GLN A 195 11.19 -6.80 -5.54
CA GLN A 195 10.61 -6.36 -6.80
C GLN A 195 9.46 -5.34 -6.61
N LEU A 196 8.63 -5.51 -5.57
CA LEU A 196 7.59 -4.55 -5.20
C LEU A 196 8.20 -3.22 -4.77
N GLY A 197 9.23 -3.24 -3.92
CA GLY A 197 9.99 -2.06 -3.52
C GLY A 197 10.57 -1.30 -4.70
N GLU A 198 11.27 -2.00 -5.60
CA GLU A 198 11.84 -1.43 -6.83
C GLU A 198 10.75 -0.79 -7.70
N SER A 199 9.61 -1.47 -7.84
CA SER A 199 8.46 -0.99 -8.62
C SER A 199 7.82 0.26 -8.04
N LEU A 200 7.96 0.48 -6.73
CA LEU A 200 7.48 1.68 -6.06
C LEU A 200 8.57 2.76 -5.96
N GLY A 201 9.76 2.52 -6.54
CA GLY A 201 10.90 3.42 -6.49
C GLY A 201 11.49 3.54 -5.08
N ARG A 202 11.46 2.45 -4.30
CA ARG A 202 12.08 2.34 -2.98
C ARG A 202 13.15 1.25 -3.02
N GLU A 203 14.38 1.61 -2.66
CA GLU A 203 15.42 0.61 -2.40
C GLU A 203 15.10 -0.13 -1.11
N ILE A 204 14.81 -1.42 -1.20
CA ILE A 204 14.80 -2.32 -0.05
C ILE A 204 16.25 -2.76 0.15
N ARG A 205 16.92 -2.19 1.15
CA ARG A 205 18.31 -2.54 1.48
C ARG A 205 18.31 -3.63 2.54
N GLU A 206 18.81 -4.81 2.19
CA GLU A 206 19.05 -5.88 3.17
C GLU A 206 20.20 -5.49 4.10
N ALA A 207 20.01 -5.70 5.41
CA ALA A 207 21.13 -5.64 6.33
C ALA A 207 22.01 -6.87 6.09
N ALA A 208 23.26 -6.63 5.68
CA ALA A 208 24.30 -7.65 5.50
C ALA A 208 24.60 -8.42 6.80
#